data_AF-A0A644TYW9-F1
#
_entry.id   AF-A0A644TYW9-F1
#
_cell.length_a   1.000
_cell.length_b   1.000
_cell.length_c   1.000
_cell.angle_alpha   90.00
_cell.angle_beta   90.00
_cell.angle_gamma   90.00
#
_symmetry.space_group_name_H-M   'P 1'
#
loop_
_entity.id
_entity.type
_entity.pdbx_description
1 polymer ?
#
loop_
_entity_poly.entity_id
_entity_poly.type
_entity_poly.pdbx_seq_one_letter_code
_entity_poly.pdbx_strand_id
1 'polypeptide(L)'
;MVFSSGMKKAGAMDAFARSIIAVAPSRRLAIALAPMLIGTLPVPGGAILSAPLVESMDSEGHMSPEGLSAANFYFRHIIELLWPLFPAFVMTLSLAEISTIKLFSIQFYSAPVLFTLGLIFLLPKKNWAGMTETKRSPAGERRVSFLAGIAPLAIALGTYGILAILWSLVSPFLALPSAAKALTGRYGTILLGLAAGCVYVGLGKSGFSVFKGSLNSSTLRLILVLIGIRIFSALLGAAGAAQEAAAEMERSGFPPFVATALIPLAAGLVTGVGYGYVGLAFPIVFGMMSSQTSVPKEATVALAAAFGYAGMMVSPLHVCMVVSAEHFKTGLPGTIRRVALPVGIFLVIATAYALGITAVMGR
;
A
#
# COMPACT_ATOMS: atom_id res chain seq x y z
N MET A 1 -7.38 7.34 -9.17
CA MET A 1 -8.61 6.60 -9.58
C MET A 1 -8.78 6.52 -11.09
N VAL A 2 -8.85 7.64 -11.81
CA VAL A 2 -9.02 7.63 -13.29
C VAL A 2 -7.94 6.81 -14.00
N PHE A 3 -6.66 7.05 -13.71
CA PHE A 3 -5.56 6.30 -14.30
C PHE A 3 -5.67 4.78 -14.06
N SER A 4 -5.87 4.37 -12.80
CA SER A 4 -6.05 2.95 -12.44
C SER A 4 -7.28 2.31 -13.12
N SER A 5 -8.41 3.02 -13.19
CA SER A 5 -9.61 2.55 -13.91
C SER A 5 -9.36 2.40 -15.40
N GLY A 6 -8.67 3.36 -16.03
CA GLY A 6 -8.31 3.30 -17.44
C GLY A 6 -7.34 2.16 -17.75
N MET A 7 -6.31 1.97 -16.93
CA MET A 7 -5.39 0.82 -17.05
C MET A 7 -6.13 -0.52 -16.95
N LYS A 8 -7.09 -0.64 -16.03
CA LYS A 8 -7.91 -1.84 -15.88
C LYS A 8 -8.77 -2.08 -17.12
N LYS A 9 -9.54 -1.06 -17.56
CA LYS A 9 -10.43 -1.15 -18.73
C LYS A 9 -9.69 -1.39 -20.05
N ALA A 10 -8.46 -0.89 -20.17
CA ALA A 10 -7.59 -1.14 -21.32
C ALA A 10 -6.94 -2.55 -21.32
N GLY A 11 -7.16 -3.37 -20.28
CA GLY A 11 -6.50 -4.67 -20.11
C GLY A 11 -4.99 -4.56 -19.82
N ALA A 12 -4.47 -3.36 -19.60
CA ALA A 12 -3.05 -3.12 -19.35
C ALA A 12 -2.59 -3.71 -18.02
N MET A 13 -3.46 -3.73 -17.00
CA MET A 13 -3.16 -4.34 -15.70
C MET A 13 -3.10 -5.86 -15.78
N ASP A 14 -3.95 -6.49 -16.61
CA ASP A 14 -3.91 -7.94 -16.84
C ASP A 14 -2.68 -8.33 -17.68
N ALA A 15 -2.34 -7.53 -18.69
CA ALA A 15 -1.12 -7.70 -19.46
C ALA A 15 0.14 -7.58 -18.59
N PHE A 16 0.16 -6.60 -17.67
CA PHE A 16 1.22 -6.42 -16.68
C PHE A 16 1.35 -7.62 -15.73
N ALA A 17 0.23 -8.11 -15.18
CA ALA A 17 0.24 -9.27 -14.30
C ALA A 17 0.79 -10.52 -15.02
N ARG A 18 0.30 -10.81 -16.24
CA ARG A 18 0.78 -11.95 -17.05
C ARG A 18 2.27 -11.85 -17.39
N SER A 19 2.76 -10.66 -17.70
CA SER A 19 4.15 -10.50 -18.12
C SER A 19 5.16 -10.72 -16.99
N ILE A 20 4.83 -10.35 -15.76
CA ILE A 20 5.70 -10.63 -14.60
C ILE A 20 5.58 -12.09 -14.16
N ILE A 21 4.38 -12.70 -14.23
CA ILE A 21 4.23 -14.15 -14.00
C ILE A 21 5.11 -14.95 -14.98
N ALA A 22 5.17 -14.54 -16.25
CA ALA A 22 6.03 -15.17 -17.26
C ALA A 22 7.54 -15.03 -16.97
N VAL A 23 7.94 -14.06 -16.15
CA VAL A 23 9.34 -13.83 -15.73
C VAL A 23 9.63 -14.43 -14.36
N ALA A 24 8.62 -14.94 -13.64
CA ALA A 24 8.79 -15.53 -12.32
C ALA A 24 9.84 -16.68 -12.36
N PRO A 25 10.90 -16.63 -11.54
CA PRO A 25 11.97 -17.62 -11.59
C PRO A 25 11.51 -19.04 -11.22
N SER A 26 10.48 -19.16 -10.39
CA SER A 26 9.93 -20.42 -9.89
C SER A 26 8.43 -20.32 -9.62
N ARG A 27 7.73 -21.46 -9.57
CA ARG A 27 6.29 -21.54 -9.23
C ARG A 27 6.00 -20.91 -7.86
N ARG A 28 6.91 -21.15 -6.89
CA ARG A 28 6.91 -20.51 -5.57
C ARG A 28 6.86 -18.98 -5.67
N LEU A 29 7.71 -18.38 -6.49
CA LEU A 29 7.70 -16.93 -6.69
C LEU A 29 6.51 -16.47 -7.52
N ALA A 30 6.00 -17.28 -8.45
CA ALA A 30 4.80 -16.94 -9.21
C ALA A 30 3.57 -16.78 -8.29
N ILE A 31 3.40 -17.67 -7.30
CA ILE A 31 2.32 -17.59 -6.30
C ILE A 31 2.46 -16.35 -5.41
N ALA A 32 3.68 -15.89 -5.14
CA ALA A 32 3.90 -14.64 -4.42
C ALA A 32 3.64 -13.40 -5.29
N LEU A 33 4.17 -13.41 -6.52
CA LEU A 33 4.14 -12.26 -7.42
C LEU A 33 2.75 -12.01 -8.00
N ALA A 34 1.98 -13.06 -8.34
CA ALA A 34 0.67 -12.87 -8.96
C ALA A 34 -0.31 -12.05 -8.07
N PRO A 35 -0.53 -12.41 -6.78
CA PRO A 35 -1.35 -11.59 -5.89
C PRO A 35 -0.75 -10.23 -5.63
N MET A 36 0.57 -10.12 -5.42
CA MET A 36 1.25 -8.83 -5.18
C MET A 36 1.02 -7.83 -6.31
N LEU A 37 1.05 -8.30 -7.56
CA LEU A 37 0.83 -7.47 -8.74
C LEU A 37 -0.64 -7.10 -8.92
N ILE A 38 -1.55 -8.07 -8.76
CA ILE A 38 -2.99 -7.80 -8.74
C ILE A 38 -3.34 -6.87 -7.58
N GLY A 39 -2.58 -6.93 -6.49
CA GLY A 39 -2.64 -6.03 -5.35
C GLY A 39 -2.43 -4.57 -5.71
N THR A 40 -1.66 -4.26 -6.76
CA THR A 40 -1.48 -2.87 -7.25
C THR A 40 -2.80 -2.21 -7.69
N LEU A 41 -3.86 -3.01 -7.89
CA LEU A 41 -5.22 -2.56 -8.14
C LEU A 41 -5.90 -2.16 -6.82
N PRO A 42 -6.20 -0.85 -6.60
CA PRO A 42 -6.98 -0.40 -5.46
C PRO A 42 -8.48 -0.69 -5.68
N VAL A 43 -8.85 -1.97 -5.65
CA VAL A 43 -10.23 -2.45 -5.77
C VAL A 43 -10.61 -3.28 -4.54
N PRO A 44 -11.70 -2.93 -3.84
CA PRO A 44 -12.25 -3.76 -2.77
C PRO A 44 -12.56 -5.16 -3.28
N GLY A 45 -12.19 -6.19 -2.52
CA GLY A 45 -12.43 -7.59 -2.89
C GLY A 45 -11.60 -8.08 -4.08
N GLY A 46 -10.55 -7.36 -4.50
CA GLY A 46 -9.74 -7.73 -5.67
C GLY A 46 -9.01 -9.08 -5.55
N ALA A 47 -8.96 -9.68 -4.36
CA ALA A 47 -8.35 -11.00 -4.17
C ALA A 47 -9.09 -12.14 -4.89
N ILE A 48 -10.35 -11.94 -5.27
CA ILE A 48 -11.10 -12.89 -6.11
C ILE A 48 -10.47 -13.04 -7.51
N LEU A 49 -9.76 -12.02 -7.98
CA LEU A 49 -9.09 -12.04 -9.29
C LEU A 49 -7.78 -12.84 -9.24
N SER A 50 -7.09 -12.82 -8.10
CA SER A 50 -5.83 -13.54 -7.91
C SER A 50 -6.01 -14.96 -7.37
N ALA A 51 -7.14 -15.28 -6.75
CA ALA A 51 -7.38 -16.59 -6.15
C ALA A 51 -7.34 -17.75 -7.16
N PRO A 52 -8.03 -17.70 -8.33
CA PRO A 52 -7.94 -18.77 -9.34
C PRO A 52 -6.53 -18.93 -9.92
N LEU A 53 -5.77 -17.84 -10.01
CA LEU A 53 -4.39 -17.87 -10.51
C LEU A 53 -3.48 -18.62 -9.53
N VAL A 54 -3.56 -18.28 -8.24
CA VAL A 54 -2.81 -18.98 -7.18
C VAL A 54 -3.19 -20.45 -7.11
N GLU A 55 -4.48 -20.78 -7.22
CA GLU A 55 -4.97 -22.16 -7.23
C GLU A 55 -4.40 -22.98 -8.38
N SER A 56 -4.45 -22.46 -9.61
CA SER A 56 -3.88 -23.14 -10.78
C SER A 56 -2.36 -23.35 -10.69
N MET A 57 -1.68 -22.48 -9.93
CA MET A 57 -0.25 -22.58 -9.64
C MET A 57 0.07 -23.58 -8.53
N ASP A 58 -0.91 -24.25 -7.93
CA ASP A 58 -0.70 -25.37 -7.01
C ASP A 58 -1.49 -26.62 -7.44
N SER A 59 -1.45 -26.93 -8.74
CA SER A 59 -2.18 -28.08 -9.32
C SER A 59 -1.81 -29.45 -8.74
N GLU A 60 -0.67 -29.55 -8.05
CA GLU A 60 -0.17 -30.77 -7.41
C GLU A 60 -0.53 -30.83 -5.92
N GLY A 61 -1.20 -29.81 -5.38
CA GLY A 61 -1.74 -29.80 -4.01
C GLY A 61 -0.68 -29.72 -2.91
N HIS A 62 0.40 -28.98 -3.12
CA HIS A 62 1.49 -28.85 -2.13
C HIS A 62 1.10 -27.96 -0.94
N MET A 63 0.10 -27.10 -1.11
CA MET A 63 -0.41 -26.22 -0.07
C MET A 63 -1.80 -26.65 0.36
N SER A 64 -2.06 -26.56 1.67
CA SER A 64 -3.44 -26.68 2.14
C SER A 64 -4.27 -25.49 1.65
N PRO A 65 -5.60 -25.62 1.55
CA PRO A 65 -6.49 -24.53 1.17
C PRO A 65 -6.29 -23.26 2.01
N GLU A 66 -6.04 -23.38 3.32
CA GLU A 66 -5.78 -22.22 4.19
C GLU A 66 -4.45 -21.54 3.85
N GLY A 67 -3.49 -22.31 3.33
CA GLY A 67 -2.21 -21.79 2.86
C GLY A 67 -2.37 -20.97 1.60
N LEU A 68 -3.16 -21.46 0.64
CA LEU A 68 -3.46 -20.74 -0.58
C LEU A 68 -4.27 -19.47 -0.31
N SER A 69 -5.28 -19.56 0.57
CA SER A 69 -6.05 -18.40 1.04
C SER A 69 -5.14 -17.35 1.70
N ALA A 70 -4.29 -17.77 2.65
CA ALA A 70 -3.35 -16.89 3.33
C ALA A 70 -2.31 -16.28 2.38
N ALA A 71 -1.74 -17.06 1.45
CA ALA A 71 -0.79 -16.56 0.47
C ALA A 71 -1.46 -15.54 -0.47
N ASN A 72 -2.62 -15.88 -1.03
CA ASN A 72 -3.36 -14.98 -1.92
C ASN A 72 -3.67 -13.64 -1.22
N PHE A 73 -4.19 -13.70 0.00
CA PHE A 73 -4.52 -12.52 0.77
C PHE A 73 -3.26 -11.72 1.19
N TYR A 74 -2.24 -12.37 1.76
CA TYR A 74 -1.05 -11.72 2.28
C TYR A 74 -0.24 -11.04 1.17
N PHE A 75 0.13 -11.77 0.12
CA PHE A 75 1.01 -11.24 -0.92
C PHE A 75 0.36 -10.08 -1.67
N ARG A 76 -0.98 -10.07 -1.78
CA ARG A 76 -1.74 -8.97 -2.36
C ARG A 76 -1.53 -7.62 -1.68
N HIS A 77 -1.30 -7.60 -0.37
CA HIS A 77 -1.27 -6.35 0.40
C HIS A 77 0.15 -5.89 0.75
N ILE A 78 1.21 -6.59 0.29
CA ILE A 78 2.61 -6.27 0.64
C ILE A 78 3.01 -4.83 0.29
N ILE A 79 2.48 -4.32 -0.82
CA ILE A 79 2.85 -2.99 -1.33
C ILE A 79 1.93 -1.88 -0.84
N GLU A 80 0.94 -2.17 0.01
CA GLU A 80 -0.10 -1.19 0.38
C GLU A 80 0.46 0.06 1.06
N LEU A 81 1.49 -0.12 1.90
CA LEU A 81 2.19 0.96 2.58
C LEU A 81 3.07 1.81 1.65
N LEU A 82 3.47 1.27 0.49
CA LEU A 82 4.46 1.87 -0.40
C LEU A 82 3.82 2.46 -1.67
N TRP A 83 2.66 1.97 -2.08
CA TRP A 83 2.12 2.23 -3.41
C TRP A 83 1.33 3.54 -3.51
N PRO A 84 1.76 4.52 -4.34
CA PRO A 84 1.15 5.85 -4.39
C PRO A 84 -0.30 5.88 -4.89
N LEU A 85 -0.76 4.80 -5.55
CA LEU A 85 -2.14 4.71 -6.04
C LEU A 85 -3.13 4.29 -4.95
N PHE A 86 -2.66 3.84 -3.77
CA PHE A 86 -3.57 3.50 -2.68
C PHE A 86 -4.09 4.74 -1.96
N PRO A 87 -5.40 4.76 -1.62
CA PRO A 87 -5.99 5.84 -0.83
C PRO A 87 -5.27 6.09 0.50
N ALA A 88 -4.84 5.04 1.20
CA ALA A 88 -4.12 5.14 2.47
C ALA A 88 -2.80 5.94 2.33
N PHE A 89 -2.04 5.70 1.24
CA PHE A 89 -0.81 6.41 0.95
C PHE A 89 -1.08 7.90 0.69
N VAL A 90 -2.05 8.21 -0.17
CA VAL A 90 -2.42 9.60 -0.50
C VAL A 90 -2.93 10.36 0.72
N MET A 91 -3.72 9.70 1.58
CA MET A 91 -4.19 10.28 2.83
C MET A 91 -3.07 10.54 3.81
N THR A 92 -2.13 9.61 3.93
CA THR A 92 -0.95 9.76 4.78
C THR A 92 -0.14 10.97 4.36
N LEU A 93 0.16 11.13 3.06
CA LEU A 93 0.83 12.34 2.55
C LEU A 93 0.10 13.60 2.98
N SER A 94 -1.22 13.56 2.96
CA SER A 94 -2.06 14.71 3.24
C SER A 94 -2.06 15.05 4.71
N LEU A 95 -2.17 14.06 5.60
CA LEU A 95 -2.28 14.30 7.05
C LEU A 95 -0.90 14.56 7.65
N ALA A 96 0.13 13.87 7.16
CA ALA A 96 1.50 14.06 7.59
C ALA A 96 2.19 15.25 6.90
N GLU A 97 1.57 15.87 5.89
CA GLU A 97 2.13 17.01 5.16
C GLU A 97 3.58 16.81 4.66
N ILE A 98 3.91 15.57 4.28
CA ILE A 98 5.24 15.22 3.75
C ILE A 98 5.20 15.03 2.23
N SER A 99 6.36 15.17 1.59
CA SER A 99 6.50 14.89 0.16
C SER A 99 6.36 13.39 -0.14
N THR A 100 5.94 13.08 -1.36
CA THR A 100 5.77 11.70 -1.82
C THR A 100 7.05 10.88 -1.78
N ILE A 101 8.19 11.47 -2.19
CA ILE A 101 9.49 10.80 -2.11
C ILE A 101 9.82 10.48 -0.65
N LYS A 102 9.57 11.42 0.27
CA LYS A 102 9.86 11.21 1.69
C LYS A 102 9.01 10.09 2.28
N LEU A 103 7.70 10.05 2.01
CA LEU A 103 6.85 8.95 2.47
C LEU A 103 7.28 7.61 1.86
N PHE A 104 7.60 7.60 0.56
CA PHE A 104 8.10 6.40 -0.12
C PHE A 104 9.38 5.89 0.56
N SER A 105 10.36 6.76 0.82
CA SER A 105 11.59 6.39 1.51
C SER A 105 11.35 5.87 2.92
N ILE A 106 10.46 6.51 3.70
CA ILE A 106 10.10 6.07 5.05
C ILE A 106 9.51 4.66 5.01
N GLN A 107 8.63 4.37 4.05
CA GLN A 107 7.92 3.09 3.96
C GLN A 107 8.62 2.03 3.11
N PHE A 108 9.74 2.35 2.46
CA PHE A 108 10.41 1.45 1.52
C PHE A 108 10.79 0.11 2.15
N TYR A 109 11.17 0.10 3.44
CA TYR A 109 11.52 -1.11 4.17
C TYR A 109 10.36 -2.13 4.24
N SER A 110 9.10 -1.68 4.21
CA SER A 110 7.95 -2.54 4.45
C SER A 110 7.78 -3.63 3.39
N ALA A 111 7.88 -3.27 2.11
CA ALA A 111 7.67 -4.20 1.00
C ALA A 111 8.70 -5.36 0.97
N PRO A 112 10.03 -5.15 1.01
CA PRO A 112 10.99 -6.25 1.02
C PRO A 112 10.91 -7.10 2.29
N VAL A 113 10.64 -6.48 3.45
CA VAL A 113 10.45 -7.23 4.72
C VAL A 113 9.21 -8.11 4.64
N LEU A 114 8.04 -7.55 4.32
CA LEU A 114 6.79 -8.30 4.22
C LEU A 114 6.89 -9.41 3.17
N PHE A 115 7.48 -9.13 2.00
CA PHE A 115 7.69 -10.14 0.96
C PHE A 115 8.56 -11.28 1.43
N THR A 116 9.69 -10.98 2.10
CA THR A 116 10.59 -12.00 2.63
C THR A 116 9.92 -12.84 3.72
N LEU A 117 9.19 -12.20 4.64
CA LEU A 117 8.44 -12.91 5.69
C LEU A 117 7.35 -13.80 5.10
N GLY A 118 6.61 -13.34 4.08
CA GLY A 118 5.66 -14.17 3.35
C GLY A 118 6.32 -15.39 2.71
N LEU A 119 7.49 -15.22 2.09
CA LEU A 119 8.25 -16.33 1.51
C LEU A 119 8.74 -17.32 2.56
N ILE A 120 9.11 -16.88 3.76
CA ILE A 120 9.60 -17.77 4.82
C ILE A 120 8.45 -18.54 5.46
N PHE A 121 7.38 -17.85 5.84
CA PHE A 121 6.31 -18.40 6.68
C PHE A 121 5.11 -18.97 5.90
N LEU A 122 4.76 -18.40 4.74
CA LEU A 122 3.62 -18.85 3.94
C LEU A 122 4.01 -19.75 2.77
N LEU A 123 5.22 -19.56 2.21
CA LEU A 123 5.74 -20.34 1.08
C LEU A 123 7.11 -20.96 1.40
N PRO A 124 7.26 -21.80 2.43
CA PRO A 124 8.57 -22.33 2.85
C PRO A 124 9.22 -23.16 1.74
N LYS A 125 10.53 -22.97 1.49
CA LYS A 125 11.27 -23.62 0.39
C LYS A 125 11.08 -25.15 0.32
N LYS A 126 10.96 -25.81 1.49
CA LYS A 126 10.82 -27.27 1.59
C LYS A 126 9.63 -27.83 0.81
N ASN A 127 8.55 -27.06 0.68
CA ASN A 127 7.33 -27.49 -0.02
C ASN A 127 7.46 -27.43 -1.54
N TRP A 128 8.57 -26.89 -2.05
CA TRP A 128 8.81 -26.62 -3.48
C TRP A 128 10.08 -27.29 -4.01
N ALA A 129 10.72 -28.13 -3.19
CA ALA A 129 11.93 -28.85 -3.59
C ALA A 129 11.56 -30.00 -4.54
N GLY A 130 12.24 -30.10 -5.69
CA GLY A 130 12.04 -31.18 -6.65
C GLY A 130 11.05 -30.90 -7.78
N MET A 131 10.41 -29.73 -7.81
CA MET A 131 9.54 -29.35 -8.93
C MET A 131 10.36 -28.95 -10.16
N THR A 132 10.05 -29.57 -11.29
CA THR A 132 10.59 -29.19 -12.60
C THR A 132 10.17 -27.77 -12.94
N GLU A 133 11.12 -26.94 -13.35
CA GLU A 133 10.81 -25.61 -13.84
C GLU A 133 9.89 -25.73 -15.06
N THR A 134 8.83 -24.91 -15.09
CA THR A 134 7.93 -24.83 -16.23
C THR A 134 8.71 -24.46 -17.50
N LYS A 135 8.32 -25.01 -18.66
CA LYS A 135 8.87 -24.62 -19.96
C LYS A 135 8.79 -23.10 -20.11
N ARG A 136 9.95 -22.44 -20.08
CA ARG A 136 10.07 -20.99 -20.15
C ARG A 136 9.92 -20.54 -21.61
N SER A 137 9.14 -19.48 -21.84
CA SER A 137 9.16 -18.79 -23.14
C SER A 137 10.57 -18.24 -23.45
N PRO A 138 10.92 -18.04 -24.73
CA PRO A 138 12.20 -17.44 -25.12
C PRO A 138 12.49 -16.13 -24.36
N ALA A 139 13.76 -15.87 -24.05
CA ALA A 139 14.16 -14.70 -23.26
C ALA A 139 13.78 -13.36 -23.91
N GLY A 140 13.78 -13.29 -25.24
CA GLY A 140 13.39 -12.10 -26.01
C GLY A 140 11.90 -11.76 -25.86
N GLU A 141 11.02 -12.76 -26.03
CA GLU A 141 9.56 -12.59 -25.90
C GLU A 141 9.16 -12.21 -24.47
N ARG A 142 9.83 -12.79 -23.46
CA ARG A 142 9.63 -12.41 -22.05
C ARG A 142 9.97 -10.95 -21.79
N ARG A 143 11.09 -10.45 -22.32
CA ARG A 143 11.50 -9.04 -22.15
C ARG A 143 10.53 -8.07 -22.82
N VAL A 144 10.08 -8.36 -24.04
CA VAL A 144 9.13 -7.51 -24.76
C VAL A 144 7.77 -7.47 -24.05
N SER A 145 7.24 -8.63 -23.65
CA SER A 145 5.99 -8.71 -22.89
C SER A 145 6.07 -7.99 -21.54
N PHE A 146 7.20 -8.15 -20.84
CA PHE A 146 7.47 -7.50 -19.56
C PHE A 146 7.53 -5.97 -19.69
N LEU A 147 8.31 -5.45 -20.63
CA LEU A 147 8.43 -4.02 -20.90
C LEU A 147 7.09 -3.42 -21.33
N ALA A 148 6.35 -4.09 -22.22
CA ALA A 148 5.03 -3.63 -22.66
C ALA A 148 4.01 -3.60 -21.52
N GLY A 149 4.04 -4.57 -20.60
CA GLY A 149 3.15 -4.60 -19.44
C GLY A 149 3.45 -3.52 -18.40
N ILE A 150 4.74 -3.24 -18.14
CA ILE A 150 5.17 -2.23 -17.16
C ILE A 150 5.04 -0.81 -17.70
N ALA A 151 5.14 -0.61 -19.02
CA ALA A 151 5.27 0.71 -19.64
C ALA A 151 4.30 1.78 -19.13
N PRO A 152 2.97 1.57 -19.02
CA PRO A 152 2.06 2.61 -18.53
C PRO A 152 2.42 3.10 -17.12
N LEU A 153 2.82 2.18 -16.25
CA LEU A 153 3.15 2.44 -14.87
C LEU A 153 4.55 3.06 -14.73
N ALA A 154 5.53 2.54 -15.48
CA ALA A 154 6.88 3.11 -15.54
C ALA A 154 6.87 4.53 -16.10
N ILE A 155 6.03 4.82 -17.10
CA ILE A 155 5.84 6.18 -17.62
C ILE A 155 5.23 7.06 -16.52
N ALA A 156 4.14 6.62 -15.88
CA ALA A 156 3.50 7.43 -14.85
C ALA A 156 4.42 7.76 -13.66
N LEU A 157 5.09 6.73 -13.11
CA LEU A 157 6.00 6.88 -11.97
C LEU A 157 7.33 7.52 -12.36
N GLY A 158 7.86 7.22 -13.54
CA GLY A 158 9.11 7.77 -14.06
C GLY A 158 8.98 9.26 -14.38
N THR A 159 7.91 9.66 -15.09
CA THR A 159 7.61 11.08 -15.32
C THR A 159 7.40 11.82 -14.00
N TYR A 160 6.67 11.22 -13.05
CA TYR A 160 6.55 11.79 -11.71
C TYR A 160 7.92 11.99 -11.03
N GLY A 161 8.78 10.96 -11.02
CA GLY A 161 10.09 11.02 -10.37
C GLY A 161 11.00 12.09 -10.99
N ILE A 162 11.04 12.15 -12.32
CA ILE A 162 11.80 13.18 -13.05
C ILE A 162 11.27 14.57 -12.71
N LEU A 163 9.95 14.78 -12.78
CA LEU A 163 9.33 16.08 -12.46
C LEU A 163 9.53 16.48 -11.00
N ALA A 164 9.53 15.53 -10.06
CA ALA A 164 9.80 15.80 -8.66
C ALA A 164 11.24 16.24 -8.42
N ILE A 165 12.22 15.60 -9.08
CA ILE A 165 13.62 16.00 -9.05
C ILE A 165 13.78 17.39 -9.67
N LEU A 166 13.23 17.62 -10.86
CA LEU A 166 13.28 18.92 -11.52
C LEU A 166 12.64 20.02 -10.66
N TRP A 167 11.49 19.75 -10.03
CA TRP A 167 10.85 20.69 -9.12
C TRP A 167 11.72 20.99 -7.89
N SER A 168 12.39 19.98 -7.32
CA SER A 168 13.30 20.20 -6.19
C SER A 168 14.48 21.10 -6.55
N LEU A 169 14.96 21.05 -7.80
CA LEU A 169 16.04 21.88 -8.30
C LEU A 169 15.58 23.30 -8.65
N VAL A 170 14.38 23.45 -9.22
CA VAL A 170 13.88 24.75 -9.73
C VAL A 170 13.15 25.56 -8.64
N SER A 171 12.47 24.89 -7.71
CA SER A 171 11.65 25.55 -6.68
C SER A 171 12.40 26.53 -5.75
N PRO A 172 13.70 26.36 -5.43
CA PRO A 172 14.45 27.36 -4.67
C PRO A 172 14.59 28.69 -5.43
N PHE A 173 14.68 28.64 -6.76
CA PHE A 173 14.91 29.81 -7.62
C PHE A 173 13.63 30.55 -8.02
N LEU A 174 12.46 29.96 -7.82
CA LEU A 174 11.16 30.58 -8.12
C LEU A 174 10.73 31.52 -6.98
N ALA A 175 10.30 32.74 -7.29
CA ALA A 175 9.70 33.67 -6.31
C ALA A 175 8.22 33.37 -6.05
N LEU A 176 7.92 32.14 -5.61
CA LEU A 176 6.56 31.71 -5.23
C LEU A 176 6.39 31.68 -3.70
N PRO A 177 5.17 31.92 -3.17
CA PRO A 177 4.87 31.66 -1.76
C PRO A 177 5.21 30.23 -1.36
N SER A 178 5.73 30.02 -0.14
CA SER A 178 6.14 28.69 0.37
C SER A 178 5.03 27.64 0.27
N ALA A 179 3.78 28.03 0.58
CA ALA A 179 2.60 27.18 0.44
C ALA A 179 2.35 26.76 -1.02
N ALA A 180 2.43 27.71 -1.96
CA ALA A 180 2.26 27.42 -3.39
C ALA A 180 3.38 26.49 -3.91
N LYS A 181 4.63 26.67 -3.44
CA LYS A 181 5.73 25.78 -3.79
C LYS A 181 5.50 24.34 -3.32
N ALA A 182 5.04 24.19 -2.08
CA ALA A 182 4.74 22.89 -1.49
C ALA A 182 3.57 22.20 -2.21
N LEU A 183 2.50 22.93 -2.52
CA LEU A 183 1.33 22.42 -3.23
C LEU A 183 1.67 21.95 -4.65
N THR A 184 2.37 22.78 -5.42
CA THR A 184 2.75 22.45 -6.81
C THR A 184 3.70 21.27 -6.86
N GLY A 185 4.71 21.23 -5.99
CA GLY A 185 5.64 20.11 -5.91
C GLY A 185 4.96 18.80 -5.52
N ARG A 186 3.97 18.87 -4.62
CA ARG A 186 3.30 17.69 -4.09
C ARG A 186 2.22 17.15 -5.02
N TYR A 187 1.32 18.00 -5.53
CA TYR A 187 0.18 17.56 -6.33
C TYR A 187 0.42 17.71 -7.83
N GLY A 188 1.09 18.78 -8.25
CA GLY A 188 1.35 19.04 -9.67
C GLY A 188 2.17 17.92 -10.33
N THR A 189 3.26 17.51 -9.67
CA THR A 189 4.13 16.42 -10.18
C THR A 189 3.39 15.08 -10.28
N ILE A 190 2.55 14.75 -9.30
CA ILE A 190 1.73 13.52 -9.31
C ILE A 190 0.70 13.57 -10.44
N LEU A 191 -0.02 14.68 -10.57
CA LEU A 191 -1.06 14.83 -11.59
C LEU A 191 -0.48 14.76 -13.00
N LEU A 192 0.68 15.37 -13.23
CA LEU A 192 1.37 15.30 -14.52
C LEU A 192 1.90 13.90 -14.83
N GLY A 193 2.47 13.20 -13.84
CA GLY A 193 2.87 11.79 -14.00
C GLY A 193 1.68 10.89 -14.34
N LEU A 194 0.58 11.01 -13.60
CA LEU A 194 -0.65 10.26 -13.88
C LEU A 194 -1.26 10.65 -15.24
N ALA A 195 -1.20 11.92 -15.64
CA ALA A 195 -1.67 12.37 -16.94
C ALA A 195 -0.84 11.76 -18.08
N ALA A 196 0.49 11.74 -17.96
CA ALA A 196 1.37 11.08 -18.93
C ALA A 196 1.04 9.58 -19.07
N GLY A 197 0.80 8.89 -17.94
CA GLY A 197 0.32 7.51 -17.93
C GLY A 197 -1.04 7.36 -18.63
N CYS A 198 -2.00 8.25 -18.35
CA CYS A 198 -3.31 8.24 -19.01
C CYS A 198 -3.19 8.45 -20.53
N VAL A 199 -2.34 9.38 -20.97
CA VAL A 199 -2.08 9.64 -22.39
C VAL A 199 -1.49 8.40 -23.05
N TYR A 200 -0.50 7.75 -22.43
CA TYR A 200 0.07 6.50 -22.96
C TYR A 200 -0.99 5.41 -23.14
N VAL A 201 -1.86 5.21 -22.15
CA VAL A 201 -2.96 4.22 -22.24
C VAL A 201 -3.98 4.62 -23.30
N GLY A 202 -4.33 5.90 -23.38
CA GLY A 202 -5.32 6.44 -24.33
C GLY A 202 -4.86 6.43 -25.78
N LEU A 203 -3.55 6.56 -26.04
CA LEU A 203 -2.93 6.39 -27.36
C LEU A 203 -2.78 4.92 -27.77
N GLY A 204 -3.01 3.99 -26.84
CA GLY A 204 -3.00 2.55 -27.12
C GLY A 204 -4.23 2.08 -27.90
N LYS A 205 -4.28 0.78 -28.19
CA LYS A 205 -5.34 0.13 -28.99
C LYS A 205 -6.76 0.35 -28.44
N SER A 206 -6.90 0.62 -27.15
CA SER A 206 -8.19 0.80 -26.49
C SER A 206 -8.76 2.21 -26.58
N GLY A 207 -7.96 3.20 -27.00
CA GLY A 207 -8.38 4.61 -27.12
C GLY A 207 -8.69 5.31 -25.78
N PHE A 208 -9.05 6.59 -25.84
CA PHE A 208 -9.42 7.39 -24.66
C PHE A 208 -10.81 7.05 -24.07
N SER A 209 -11.62 6.24 -24.76
CA SER A 209 -12.95 5.82 -24.28
C SER A 209 -12.88 5.01 -22.99
N VAL A 210 -11.74 4.35 -22.71
CA VAL A 210 -11.51 3.60 -21.47
C VAL A 210 -11.64 4.44 -20.21
N PHE A 211 -11.48 5.76 -20.31
CA PHE A 211 -11.61 6.65 -19.16
C PHE A 211 -13.07 7.03 -18.87
N LYS A 212 -14.01 6.82 -19.81
CA LYS A 212 -15.44 7.11 -19.59
C LYS A 212 -15.99 6.30 -18.42
N GLY A 213 -16.74 6.95 -17.54
CA GLY A 213 -17.30 6.34 -16.33
C GLY A 213 -16.27 5.93 -15.27
N SER A 214 -15.05 6.47 -15.32
CA SER A 214 -14.04 6.26 -14.25
C SER A 214 -14.33 7.07 -12.99
N LEU A 215 -15.13 8.13 -13.10
CA LEU A 215 -15.72 8.85 -11.97
C LEU A 215 -17.11 8.23 -11.74
N ASN A 216 -17.22 7.41 -10.70
CA ASN A 216 -18.46 6.72 -10.34
C ASN A 216 -18.84 7.05 -8.88
N SER A 217 -19.96 6.53 -8.41
CA SER A 217 -20.46 6.77 -7.05
C SER A 217 -19.47 6.33 -5.96
N SER A 218 -18.65 5.30 -6.21
CA SER A 218 -17.60 4.86 -5.30
C SER A 218 -16.45 5.85 -5.23
N THR A 219 -16.03 6.42 -6.37
CA THR A 219 -15.07 7.53 -6.45
C THR A 219 -15.58 8.74 -5.66
N LEU A 220 -16.85 9.12 -5.86
CA LEU A 220 -17.45 10.25 -5.15
C LEU A 220 -17.51 9.99 -3.64
N ARG A 221 -17.92 8.79 -3.23
CA ARG A 221 -17.95 8.40 -1.82
C ARG A 221 -16.57 8.49 -1.17
N LEU A 222 -15.51 8.05 -1.87
CA LEU A 222 -14.15 8.20 -1.39
C LEU A 222 -13.75 9.67 -1.25
N ILE A 223 -14.04 10.52 -2.24
CA ILE A 223 -13.77 11.97 -2.16
C ILE A 223 -14.48 12.59 -0.96
N LEU A 224 -15.75 12.27 -0.74
CA LEU A 224 -16.52 12.76 0.41
C LEU A 224 -15.92 12.30 1.74
N VAL A 225 -15.48 11.05 1.83
CA VAL A 225 -14.77 10.53 3.02
C VAL A 225 -13.48 11.31 3.26
N LEU A 226 -12.69 11.59 2.22
CA LEU A 226 -11.46 12.38 2.34
C LEU A 226 -11.71 13.80 2.84
N ILE A 227 -12.75 14.46 2.31
CA ILE A 227 -13.17 15.80 2.75
C ILE A 227 -13.64 15.75 4.21
N GLY A 228 -14.48 14.78 4.56
CA GLY A 228 -14.97 14.61 5.94
C GLY A 228 -13.84 14.41 6.94
N ILE A 229 -12.85 13.58 6.61
CA ILE A 229 -11.68 13.35 7.46
C ILE A 229 -10.83 14.62 7.60
N ARG A 230 -10.71 15.43 6.55
CA ARG A 230 -10.02 16.73 6.62
C ARG A 230 -10.72 17.68 7.58
N ILE A 231 -12.04 17.79 7.45
CA ILE A 231 -12.86 18.63 8.33
C ILE A 231 -12.73 18.14 9.77
N PHE A 232 -12.89 16.84 10.00
CA PHE A 232 -12.72 16.22 11.32
C PHE A 232 -11.33 16.52 11.91
N SER A 233 -10.25 16.33 11.13
CA SER A 233 -8.88 16.62 11.58
C SER A 233 -8.68 18.10 11.92
N ALA A 234 -9.27 19.01 11.15
CA ALA A 234 -9.18 20.45 11.40
C ALA A 234 -9.95 20.85 12.68
N LEU A 235 -11.17 20.32 12.86
CA LEU A 235 -11.98 20.54 14.06
C LEU A 235 -11.31 19.96 15.31
N LEU A 236 -10.74 18.76 15.21
CA LEU A 236 -10.02 18.10 16.31
C LEU A 236 -8.80 18.94 16.76
N GLY A 237 -8.06 19.51 15.80
CA GLY A 237 -6.94 20.39 16.09
C GLY A 237 -7.38 21.75 16.65
N ALA A 238 -8.42 22.36 16.09
CA ALA A 238 -8.95 23.64 16.56
C ALA A 238 -9.58 23.55 17.97
N ALA A 239 -10.18 22.41 18.30
CA ALA A 239 -10.75 22.16 19.62
C ALA A 239 -9.69 21.86 20.70
N GLY A 240 -8.41 21.69 20.33
CA GLY A 240 -7.37 21.25 21.28
C GLY A 240 -7.56 19.81 21.78
N ALA A 241 -8.56 19.08 21.27
CA ALA A 241 -8.98 17.79 21.81
C ALA A 241 -7.88 16.73 21.68
N ALA A 242 -7.06 16.78 20.63
CA ALA A 242 -5.95 15.85 20.49
C ALA A 242 -4.81 16.14 21.48
N GLN A 243 -4.57 17.41 21.81
CA GLN A 243 -3.59 17.83 22.81
C GLN A 243 -4.07 17.48 24.22
N GLU A 244 -5.36 17.67 24.52
CA GLU A 244 -5.96 17.23 25.79
C GLU A 244 -5.91 15.72 25.94
N ALA A 245 -6.23 14.95 24.88
CA ALA A 245 -6.09 13.50 24.90
C ALA A 245 -4.63 13.08 25.13
N ALA A 246 -3.67 13.75 24.49
CA ALA A 246 -2.25 13.50 24.71
C ALA A 246 -1.83 13.77 26.16
N ALA A 247 -2.27 14.91 26.71
CA ALA A 247 -1.96 15.32 28.07
C ALA A 247 -2.57 14.36 29.10
N GLU A 248 -3.79 13.87 28.88
CA GLU A 248 -4.43 12.88 29.76
C GLU A 248 -3.72 11.52 29.70
N MET A 249 -3.25 11.11 28.52
CA MET A 249 -2.43 9.91 28.36
C MET A 249 -1.08 10.05 29.08
N GLU A 250 -0.46 11.22 29.02
CA GLU A 250 0.78 11.50 29.75
C GLU A 250 0.55 11.50 31.28
N ARG A 251 -0.54 12.11 31.76
CA ARG A 251 -0.93 12.09 33.19
C ARG A 251 -1.22 10.69 33.71
N SER A 252 -1.81 9.83 32.89
CA SER A 252 -2.06 8.42 33.23
C SER A 252 -0.80 7.54 33.15
N GLY A 253 0.36 8.12 32.80
CA GLY A 253 1.62 7.40 32.65
C GLY A 253 1.68 6.52 31.40
N PHE A 254 0.74 6.67 30.46
CA PHE A 254 0.68 5.87 29.26
C PHE A 254 1.67 6.41 28.21
N PRO A 255 2.67 5.64 27.77
CA PRO A 255 3.69 6.15 26.86
C PRO A 255 3.08 6.53 25.50
N PRO A 256 3.23 7.77 25.02
CA PRO A 256 2.61 8.19 23.77
C PRO A 256 3.11 7.44 22.53
N PHE A 257 4.33 6.89 22.58
CA PHE A 257 4.85 5.96 21.58
C PHE A 257 3.97 4.70 21.44
N VAL A 258 3.46 4.17 22.57
CA VAL A 258 2.55 3.02 22.57
C VAL A 258 1.20 3.41 21.97
N ALA A 259 0.72 4.62 22.22
CA ALA A 259 -0.54 5.13 21.66
C ALA A 259 -0.48 5.20 20.13
N THR A 260 0.66 5.69 19.63
CA THR A 260 0.99 5.78 18.21
C THR A 260 0.92 4.41 17.51
N ALA A 261 1.19 3.34 18.24
CA ALA A 261 1.06 1.97 17.75
C ALA A 261 -0.38 1.43 17.91
N LEU A 262 -0.97 1.52 19.10
CA LEU A 262 -2.23 0.84 19.41
C LEU A 262 -3.47 1.49 18.77
N ILE A 263 -3.52 2.82 18.66
CA ILE A 263 -4.68 3.51 18.08
C ILE A 263 -4.85 3.14 16.59
N PRO A 264 -3.80 3.23 15.74
CA PRO A 264 -3.90 2.74 14.36
C PRO A 264 -4.19 1.25 14.26
N LEU A 265 -3.59 0.41 15.12
CA LEU A 265 -3.85 -1.03 15.16
C LEU A 265 -5.34 -1.33 15.37
N ALA A 266 -5.95 -0.71 16.39
CA ALA A 266 -7.37 -0.86 16.69
C ALA A 266 -8.24 -0.32 15.55
N ALA A 267 -7.92 0.85 15.00
CA ALA A 267 -8.65 1.41 13.87
C ALA A 267 -8.55 0.52 12.61
N GLY A 268 -7.39 -0.06 12.33
CA GLY A 268 -7.20 -1.02 11.24
C GLY A 268 -8.01 -2.29 11.45
N LEU A 269 -8.03 -2.82 12.67
CA LEU A 269 -8.79 -4.00 13.04
C LEU A 269 -10.29 -3.80 12.86
N VAL A 270 -10.81 -2.67 13.33
CA VAL A 270 -12.26 -2.35 13.28
C VAL A 270 -12.71 -1.97 11.88
N THR A 271 -11.88 -1.29 11.09
CA THR A 271 -12.28 -0.84 9.75
C THR A 271 -12.03 -1.87 8.66
N GLY A 272 -10.99 -2.70 8.81
CA GLY A 272 -10.57 -3.66 7.80
C GLY A 272 -10.15 -3.01 6.47
N VAL A 273 -9.87 -1.70 6.41
CA VAL A 273 -9.46 -0.99 5.18
C VAL A 273 -8.38 0.05 5.45
N GLY A 274 -7.45 0.22 4.52
CA GLY A 274 -6.25 1.04 4.76
C GLY A 274 -6.53 2.52 4.98
N TYR A 275 -7.43 3.09 4.18
CA TYR A 275 -7.86 4.48 4.38
C TYR A 275 -8.67 4.68 5.67
N GLY A 276 -9.25 3.61 6.22
CA GLY A 276 -10.01 3.65 7.47
C GLY A 276 -9.11 3.95 8.66
N TYR A 277 -8.02 3.19 8.83
CA TYR A 277 -7.09 3.45 9.93
C TYR A 277 -6.37 4.79 9.75
N VAL A 278 -5.98 5.16 8.52
CA VAL A 278 -5.33 6.46 8.28
C VAL A 278 -6.30 7.59 8.61
N GLY A 279 -7.56 7.47 8.20
CA GLY A 279 -8.58 8.47 8.43
C GLY A 279 -8.94 8.70 9.90
N LEU A 280 -9.07 7.62 10.66
CA LEU A 280 -9.52 7.66 12.04
C LEU A 280 -8.37 7.91 13.03
N ALA A 281 -7.23 7.25 12.83
CA ALA A 281 -6.16 7.26 13.82
C ALA A 281 -5.14 8.40 13.62
N PHE A 282 -4.80 8.75 12.37
CA PHE A 282 -3.69 9.68 12.14
C PHE A 282 -3.97 11.10 12.63
N PRO A 283 -5.20 11.67 12.56
CA PRO A 283 -5.48 12.97 13.17
C PRO A 283 -5.19 12.99 14.68
N ILE A 284 -5.54 11.91 15.38
CA ILE A 284 -5.31 11.75 16.81
C ILE A 284 -3.80 11.64 17.07
N VAL A 285 -3.13 10.72 16.37
CA VAL A 285 -1.68 10.48 16.49
C VAL A 285 -0.89 11.76 16.22
N PHE A 286 -1.18 12.49 15.14
CA PHE A 286 -0.46 13.73 14.81
C PHE A 286 -0.77 14.88 15.77
N GLY A 287 -2.00 14.96 16.28
CA GLY A 287 -2.32 15.93 17.32
C GLY A 287 -1.55 15.65 18.61
N MET A 288 -1.40 14.38 19.00
CA MET A 288 -0.60 13.98 20.16
C MET A 288 0.91 14.21 19.98
N MET A 289 1.41 14.22 18.74
CA MET A 289 2.82 14.49 18.49
C MET A 289 3.19 15.96 18.61
N SER A 290 2.22 16.87 18.40
CA SER A 290 2.52 18.30 18.51
C SER A 290 2.98 18.70 19.93
N SER A 291 2.70 17.86 20.94
CA SER A 291 3.19 18.00 22.31
C SER A 291 4.46 17.19 22.62
N GLN A 292 4.96 16.34 21.70
CA GLN A 292 6.13 15.48 21.92
C GLN A 292 7.33 15.94 21.07
N THR A 293 8.33 16.53 21.72
CA THR A 293 9.57 16.97 21.06
C THR A 293 10.57 15.84 20.81
N SER A 294 10.40 14.67 21.43
CA SER A 294 11.40 13.60 21.44
C SER A 294 11.30 12.59 20.29
N VAL A 295 10.17 12.53 19.57
CA VAL A 295 9.95 11.54 18.49
C VAL A 295 9.81 12.27 17.14
N PRO A 296 10.76 12.07 16.20
CA PRO A 296 10.67 12.64 14.87
C PRO A 296 9.40 12.23 14.12
N LYS A 297 8.90 13.12 13.27
CA LYS A 297 7.65 12.90 12.55
C LYS A 297 7.66 11.65 11.69
N GLU A 298 8.81 11.35 11.12
CA GLU A 298 9.10 10.22 10.26
C GLU A 298 8.96 8.89 11.00
N ALA A 299 9.45 8.82 12.25
CA ALA A 299 9.34 7.65 13.09
C ALA A 299 7.87 7.34 13.42
N THR A 300 7.09 8.37 13.74
CA THR A 300 5.65 8.20 13.98
C THR A 300 4.91 7.74 12.73
N VAL A 301 5.16 8.35 11.57
CA VAL A 301 4.52 7.92 10.31
C VAL A 301 4.86 6.46 9.99
N ALA A 302 6.12 6.04 10.19
CA ALA A 302 6.52 4.65 10.00
C ALA A 302 5.77 3.70 10.94
N LEU A 303 5.73 4.03 12.24
CA LEU A 303 5.11 3.21 13.27
C LEU A 303 3.58 3.13 13.10
N ALA A 304 2.91 4.27 13.01
CA ALA A 304 1.46 4.35 12.92
C ALA A 304 0.93 3.64 11.67
N ALA A 305 1.63 3.77 10.54
CA ALA A 305 1.25 3.08 9.31
C ALA A 305 1.45 1.57 9.42
N ALA A 306 2.57 1.11 9.98
CA ALA A 306 2.84 -0.31 10.15
C ALA A 306 1.81 -1.00 11.06
N PHE A 307 1.47 -0.38 12.19
CA PHE A 307 0.46 -0.90 13.11
C PHE A 307 -0.95 -0.84 12.54
N GLY A 308 -1.32 0.25 11.85
CA GLY A 308 -2.61 0.33 11.16
C GLY A 308 -2.77 -0.71 10.05
N TYR A 309 -1.71 -0.93 9.27
CA TYR A 309 -1.64 -2.00 8.28
C TYR A 309 -1.80 -3.38 8.93
N ALA A 310 -1.07 -3.66 10.02
CA ALA A 310 -1.18 -4.92 10.72
C ALA A 310 -2.60 -5.18 11.23
N GLY A 311 -3.25 -4.16 11.80
CA GLY A 311 -4.64 -4.24 12.27
C GLY A 311 -5.60 -4.62 11.14
N MET A 312 -5.46 -3.98 9.99
CA MET A 312 -6.21 -4.34 8.79
C MET A 312 -5.93 -5.78 8.33
N MET A 313 -4.67 -6.21 8.33
CA MET A 313 -4.26 -7.54 7.87
C MET A 313 -4.80 -8.68 8.74
N VAL A 314 -5.07 -8.43 10.03
CA VAL A 314 -5.66 -9.42 10.94
C VAL A 314 -7.17 -9.21 11.16
N SER A 315 -7.78 -8.27 10.42
CA SER A 315 -9.21 -7.97 10.56
C SER A 315 -10.08 -9.02 9.86
N PRO A 316 -11.08 -9.61 10.56
CA PRO A 316 -12.06 -10.50 9.93
C PRO A 316 -13.02 -9.74 8.99
N LEU A 317 -13.05 -8.40 9.06
CA LEU A 317 -13.88 -7.54 8.21
C LEU A 317 -13.20 -7.21 6.88
N HIS A 318 -11.93 -7.59 6.69
CA HIS A 318 -11.20 -7.28 5.48
C HIS A 318 -11.72 -8.09 4.29
N VAL A 319 -12.34 -7.41 3.33
CA VAL A 319 -13.04 -8.06 2.19
C VAL A 319 -12.13 -8.98 1.38
N CYS A 320 -10.87 -8.63 1.13
CA CYS A 320 -9.96 -9.49 0.38
C CYS A 320 -9.64 -10.81 1.11
N MET A 321 -9.71 -10.85 2.44
CA MET A 321 -9.56 -12.06 3.23
C MET A 321 -10.81 -12.93 3.09
N VAL A 322 -11.99 -12.31 3.21
CA VAL A 322 -13.29 -13.00 3.07
C VAL A 322 -13.41 -13.69 1.71
N VAL A 323 -13.17 -12.97 0.61
CA VAL A 323 -13.29 -13.55 -0.74
C VAL A 323 -12.21 -14.61 -1.02
N SER A 324 -11.03 -14.51 -0.41
CA SER A 324 -10.00 -15.56 -0.52
C SER A 324 -10.44 -16.81 0.24
N ALA A 325 -10.93 -16.63 1.47
CA ALA A 325 -11.41 -17.72 2.29
C ALA A 325 -12.59 -18.44 1.64
N GLU A 326 -13.52 -17.70 1.04
CA GLU A 326 -14.66 -18.23 0.29
C GLU A 326 -14.20 -19.01 -0.95
N HIS A 327 -13.29 -18.46 -1.77
CA HIS A 327 -12.75 -19.14 -2.96
C HIS A 327 -12.12 -20.48 -2.61
N PHE A 328 -11.25 -20.50 -1.60
CA PHE A 328 -10.54 -21.72 -1.18
C PHE A 328 -11.33 -22.59 -0.20
N LYS A 329 -12.57 -22.22 0.13
CA LYS A 329 -13.47 -22.94 1.06
C LYS A 329 -12.84 -23.16 2.45
N THR A 330 -12.30 -22.10 3.04
CA THR A 330 -11.61 -22.12 4.34
C THR A 330 -12.24 -21.17 5.36
N GLY A 331 -11.92 -21.38 6.63
CA GLY A 331 -12.31 -20.47 7.71
C GLY A 331 -11.40 -19.24 7.82
N LEU A 332 -11.98 -18.09 8.17
CA LEU A 332 -11.24 -16.86 8.47
C LEU A 332 -10.20 -17.04 9.58
N PRO A 333 -10.49 -17.71 10.71
CA PRO A 333 -9.51 -17.84 11.79
C PRO A 333 -8.23 -18.59 11.36
N GLY A 334 -8.36 -19.57 10.46
CA GLY A 334 -7.21 -20.30 9.91
C GLY A 334 -6.32 -19.41 9.06
N THR A 335 -6.94 -18.57 8.22
CA THR A 335 -6.25 -17.57 7.39
C THR A 335 -5.57 -16.51 8.27
N ILE A 336 -6.29 -15.96 9.25
CA ILE A 336 -5.78 -14.95 10.20
C ILE A 336 -4.57 -15.51 10.96
N ARG A 337 -4.65 -16.74 11.48
CA ARG A 337 -3.55 -17.35 12.25
C ARG A 337 -2.26 -17.46 11.43
N ARG A 338 -2.37 -17.82 10.15
CA ARG A 338 -1.21 -17.91 9.24
C ARG A 338 -0.62 -16.55 8.91
N VAL A 339 -1.46 -15.51 8.79
CA VAL A 339 -1.05 -14.14 8.50
C VAL A 339 -0.49 -13.43 9.74
N ALA A 340 -1.03 -13.69 10.91
CA ALA A 340 -0.69 -13.01 12.16
C ALA A 340 0.79 -13.19 12.54
N LEU A 341 1.38 -14.36 12.28
CA LEU A 341 2.79 -14.62 12.58
C LEU A 341 3.75 -13.71 11.78
N PRO A 342 3.76 -13.72 10.43
CA PRO A 342 4.62 -12.83 9.66
C PRO A 342 4.29 -11.34 9.90
N VAL A 343 3.01 -10.98 10.09
CA VAL A 343 2.63 -9.59 10.42
C VAL A 343 3.15 -9.16 11.80
N GLY A 344 3.10 -10.04 12.81
CA GLY A 344 3.64 -9.77 14.14
C GLY A 344 5.16 -9.56 14.13
N ILE A 345 5.90 -10.38 13.36
CA ILE A 345 7.34 -10.20 13.17
C ILE A 345 7.62 -8.88 12.44
N PHE A 346 6.81 -8.53 11.43
CA PHE A 346 6.90 -7.24 10.76
C PHE A 346 6.72 -6.06 11.74
N LEU A 347 5.80 -6.14 12.71
CA LEU A 347 5.62 -5.10 13.73
C LEU A 347 6.85 -4.92 14.61
N VAL A 348 7.54 -6.01 14.98
CA VAL A 348 8.80 -5.93 15.74
C VAL A 348 9.87 -5.20 14.92
N ILE A 349 10.02 -5.55 13.64
CA ILE A 349 10.97 -4.88 12.73
C ILE A 349 10.60 -3.41 12.52
N ALA A 350 9.32 -3.10 12.31
CA ALA A 350 8.83 -1.74 12.14
C ALA A 350 9.07 -0.87 13.39
N THR A 351 8.89 -1.45 14.58
CA THR A 351 9.18 -0.78 15.86
C THR A 351 10.68 -0.49 15.98
N ALA A 352 11.54 -1.48 15.71
CA ALA A 352 12.99 -1.29 15.71
C ALA A 352 13.43 -0.23 14.68
N TYR A 353 12.82 -0.22 13.49
CA TYR A 353 13.07 0.78 12.46
C TYR A 353 12.66 2.20 12.90
N ALA A 354 11.48 2.36 13.51
CA ALA A 354 11.02 3.65 14.04
C ALA A 354 11.92 4.17 15.18
N LEU A 355 12.38 3.28 16.07
CA LEU A 355 13.37 3.62 17.09
C LEU A 355 14.72 4.02 16.47
N GLY A 356 15.16 3.33 15.42
CA GLY A 356 16.35 3.68 14.66
C GLY A 356 16.27 5.08 14.02
N ILE A 357 15.14 5.43 13.40
CA ILE A 357 14.89 6.79 12.90
C ILE A 357 15.00 7.81 14.05
N THR A 358 14.38 7.51 15.19
CA THR A 358 14.40 8.38 16.37
C THR A 358 15.83 8.59 16.88
N ALA A 359 16.66 7.55 16.92
CA ALA A 359 18.04 7.66 17.38
C ALA A 359 18.95 8.46 16.44
N VAL A 360 18.70 8.39 15.12
CA VAL A 360 19.50 9.11 14.10
C VAL A 360 19.07 10.57 13.98
N MET A 361 17.77 10.85 14.04
CA MET A 361 17.20 12.18 13.79
C MET A 361 16.89 12.97 15.08
N GLY A 362 16.88 12.32 16.24
CA GLY A 362 16.71 12.95 17.56
C GLY A 362 18.01 13.50 18.17
N ARG A 363 19.09 13.56 17.39
CA ARG A 363 20.35 14.27 17.72
C ARG A 363 20.38 15.61 17.01
#